data_AF-A0A128FJQ4-F1
#
_entry.id   AF-A0A128FJQ4-F1
#
_cell.length_a   1.000
_cell.length_b   1.000
_cell.length_c   1.000
_cell.angle_alpha   90.00
_cell.angle_beta   90.00
_cell.angle_gamma   90.00
#
_symmetry.space_group_name_H-M   'P 1'
#
loop_
_entity.id
_entity.type
_entity.pdbx_description
1 polymer ?
#
loop_
_entity_poly.entity_id
_entity_poly.type
_entity_poly.pdbx_seq_one_letter_code
_entity_poly.pdbx_strand_id
1 'polypeptide(L)'
;MEQLSELQCEACRADAPRIDGDAAAGMMSTLPEWQLLDVEGINQLHRVYKFRNFKLAWAFADRVAELAEAEGHHPSILLEWGSCSVTWWTHKIRGLHKNDFICAAKTDLLFED
;
A
#
# COMPACT_ATOMS: atom_id res chain seq x y z
N MET A 1 16.33 -8.33 10.68
CA MET A 1 14.95 -7.82 10.50
C MET A 1 14.70 -7.91 9.02
N GLU A 2 13.79 -8.79 8.58
CA GLU A 2 13.48 -8.94 7.15
C GLU A 2 12.89 -7.64 6.60
N GLN A 3 13.31 -7.25 5.40
CA GLN A 3 12.79 -6.04 4.75
C GLN A 3 11.41 -6.35 4.18
N LEU A 4 10.39 -5.55 4.52
CA LEU A 4 8.99 -5.81 4.10
C LEU A 4 8.86 -5.96 2.57
N SER A 5 9.66 -5.23 1.81
CA SER A 5 9.66 -5.28 0.34
C SER A 5 10.18 -6.59 -0.26
N GLU A 6 10.89 -7.41 0.51
CA GLU A 6 11.41 -8.72 0.07
C GLU A 6 10.41 -9.86 0.29
N LEU A 7 9.35 -9.63 1.08
CA LEU A 7 8.34 -10.63 1.38
C LEU A 7 7.33 -10.76 0.25
N GLN A 8 6.69 -11.93 0.13
CA GLN A 8 5.60 -12.17 -0.83
C GLN A 8 4.25 -12.10 -0.10
N CYS A 9 3.22 -11.61 -0.79
CA CYS A 9 1.87 -11.65 -0.25
C CYS A 9 1.37 -13.09 -0.06
N GLU A 10 0.65 -13.30 1.04
CA GLU A 10 -0.01 -14.57 1.32
C GLU A 10 -1.51 -14.47 1.02
N ALA A 11 -2.13 -15.57 0.61
CA ALA A 11 -3.55 -15.58 0.29
C ALA A 11 -4.40 -15.18 1.51
N CYS A 12 -5.03 -14.00 1.45
CA CYS A 12 -5.82 -13.51 2.56
C CYS A 12 -7.16 -14.26 2.68
N ARG A 13 -7.34 -14.91 3.84
CA ARG A 13 -8.57 -15.58 4.26
C ARG A 13 -9.43 -14.67 5.14
N ALA A 14 -10.71 -14.98 5.27
CA ALA A 14 -11.65 -14.16 6.06
C ALA A 14 -11.33 -14.14 7.56
N ASP A 15 -10.60 -15.14 8.05
CA ASP A 15 -10.12 -15.31 9.43
C ASP A 15 -8.68 -14.82 9.63
N ALA A 16 -8.08 -14.19 8.60
CA ALA A 16 -6.72 -13.66 8.72
C ALA A 16 -6.66 -12.58 9.82
N PRO A 17 -5.61 -12.59 10.65
CA PRO A 17 -5.49 -11.64 11.74
C PRO A 17 -5.36 -10.21 11.21
N ARG A 18 -6.19 -9.31 11.74
CA ARG A 18 -6.05 -7.86 11.50
C ARG A 18 -4.82 -7.35 12.25
N ILE A 19 -4.10 -6.43 11.62
CA ILE A 19 -3.00 -5.69 12.24
C ILE A 19 -3.53 -4.33 12.70
N ASP A 20 -3.44 -4.07 14.01
CA ASP A 20 -3.85 -2.82 14.66
C ASP A 20 -2.91 -2.47 15.83
N GLY A 21 -3.20 -1.34 16.49
CA GLY A 21 -2.48 -0.90 17.70
C GLY A 21 -0.96 -0.88 17.55
N ASP A 22 -0.28 -1.47 18.53
CA ASP A 22 1.18 -1.52 18.60
C ASP A 22 1.83 -2.29 17.43
N ALA A 23 1.14 -3.31 16.92
CA ALA A 23 1.65 -4.09 15.79
C ALA A 23 1.66 -3.26 14.50
N ALA A 24 0.60 -2.50 14.25
CA ALA A 24 0.56 -1.54 13.15
C ALA A 24 1.63 -0.46 13.32
N ALA A 25 1.76 0.11 14.52
CA ALA A 25 2.75 1.14 14.82
C ALA A 25 4.20 0.66 14.56
N GLY A 26 4.51 -0.59 14.94
CA GLY A 26 5.81 -1.21 14.67
C GLY A 26 6.12 -1.29 13.17
N MET A 27 5.17 -1.73 12.34
CA MET A 27 5.37 -1.79 10.89
C MET A 27 5.44 -0.41 10.24
N MET A 28 4.62 0.55 10.70
CA MET A 28 4.62 1.93 10.22
C MET A 28 5.98 2.62 10.40
N SER A 29 6.78 2.22 11.40
CA SER A 29 8.14 2.76 11.58
C SER A 29 9.06 2.54 10.38
N THR A 30 8.74 1.55 9.52
CA THR A 30 9.48 1.23 8.30
C THR A 30 8.91 1.90 7.04
N LEU A 31 7.79 2.62 7.17
CA LEU A 31 7.03 3.26 6.10
C LEU A 31 6.79 4.75 6.42
N PRO A 32 7.85 5.58 6.55
CA PRO A 32 7.75 6.92 7.13
C PRO A 32 6.87 7.89 6.33
N GLU A 33 6.73 7.67 5.02
CA GLU A 33 5.93 8.51 4.13
C GLU A 33 4.48 8.02 3.96
N TRP A 34 4.15 6.86 4.53
CA TRP A 34 2.80 6.32 4.52
C TRP A 34 2.01 6.82 5.72
N GLN A 35 0.71 7.02 5.50
CA GLN A 35 -0.23 7.48 6.50
C GLN A 35 -1.23 6.38 6.82
N LEU A 36 -1.57 6.24 8.10
CA LEU A 36 -2.68 5.41 8.55
C LEU A 36 -3.96 6.25 8.53
N LEU A 37 -4.90 5.94 7.65
CA LEU A 37 -6.20 6.60 7.57
C LEU A 37 -7.29 5.69 8.13
N ASP A 38 -8.21 6.27 8.91
CA ASP A 38 -9.49 5.63 9.24
C ASP A 38 -10.55 6.15 8.28
N VAL A 39 -11.11 5.24 7.47
CA VAL A 39 -12.22 5.54 6.58
C VAL A 39 -13.40 4.67 7.01
N GLU A 40 -14.38 5.27 7.67
CA GLU A 40 -15.59 4.58 8.16
C GLU A 40 -15.28 3.37 9.08
N GLY A 41 -14.28 3.51 9.96
CA GLY A 41 -13.82 2.47 10.88
C GLY A 41 -12.88 1.43 10.27
N ILE A 42 -12.46 1.64 9.01
CA ILE A 42 -11.53 0.79 8.28
C ILE A 42 -10.18 1.50 8.20
N ASN A 43 -9.17 0.92 8.85
CA ASN A 43 -7.80 1.39 8.73
C ASN A 43 -7.22 1.04 7.35
N GLN A 44 -6.56 2.00 6.72
CA GLN A 44 -5.94 1.90 5.40
C GLN A 44 -4.56 2.57 5.40
N LEU A 45 -3.63 2.05 4.62
CA LEU A 45 -2.33 2.68 4.39
C LEU A 45 -2.42 3.55 3.14
N HIS A 46 -2.11 4.82 3.26
CA HIS A 46 -2.24 5.79 2.18
C HIS A 46 -0.96 6.59 1.97
N ARG A 47 -0.58 6.79 0.71
CA ARG A 47 0.51 7.71 0.33
C ARG A 47 0.18 8.44 -0.97
N VAL A 48 0.59 9.70 -1.05
CA VAL A 48 0.49 10.53 -2.26
C VAL A 48 1.88 10.74 -2.84
N TYR A 49 2.09 10.27 -4.07
CA TYR A 49 3.31 10.46 -4.85
C TYR A 49 3.16 11.67 -5.76
N LYS A 50 4.17 12.53 -5.84
CA LYS A 50 4.12 13.79 -6.59
C LYS A 50 4.99 13.71 -7.84
N PHE A 51 4.49 14.27 -8.94
CA PHE A 51 5.13 14.24 -10.25
C PHE A 51 4.99 15.59 -10.95
N ARG A 52 5.92 15.89 -11.86
CA ARG A 52 5.88 17.14 -12.64
C ARG A 52 4.79 17.19 -13.73
N ASN A 53 4.20 16.06 -14.09
CA ASN A 53 3.14 15.98 -15.10
C ASN A 53 2.31 14.69 -14.97
N PHE A 54 1.20 14.64 -15.70
CA PHE A 54 0.29 13.48 -15.70
C PHE A 54 0.89 12.20 -16.29
N LYS A 55 1.75 12.31 -17.32
CA LYS A 55 2.34 11.13 -17.98
C LYS A 55 3.24 10.33 -17.02
N LEU A 56 3.99 11.02 -16.16
CA LEU A 56 4.83 10.37 -15.16
C LEU A 56 3.99 9.74 -14.04
N ALA A 57 2.96 10.44 -13.55
CA ALA A 57 2.03 9.88 -12.58
C ALA A 57 1.33 8.62 -13.12
N TRP A 58 0.95 8.63 -14.41
CA TRP A 58 0.35 7.47 -15.07
C TRP A 58 1.33 6.31 -15.18
N ALA A 59 2.58 6.55 -15.60
CA ALA A 59 3.59 5.50 -15.67
C ALA A 59 3.86 4.85 -14.31
N PHE A 60 3.85 5.63 -13.23
CA PHE A 60 3.93 5.08 -11.88
C PHE A 60 2.70 4.25 -11.51
N ALA A 61 1.49 4.76 -11.78
CA ALA A 61 0.24 4.02 -11.55
C ALA A 61 0.22 2.66 -12.27
N ASP A 62 0.75 2.59 -13.49
CA ASP A 62 0.88 1.36 -14.27
C ASP A 62 1.80 0.33 -13.58
N ARG A 63 2.97 0.76 -13.10
CA ARG A 63 3.89 -0.10 -12.33
C ARG A 63 3.25 -0.60 -11.03
N VAL A 64 2.47 0.23 -10.35
CA VAL A 64 1.73 -0.18 -9.13
C VAL A 64 0.65 -1.22 -9.47
N ALA A 65 -0.03 -1.09 -10.61
CA ALA A 65 -1.00 -2.07 -11.06
C ALA A 65 -0.34 -3.41 -11.41
N GLU A 66 0.82 -3.40 -12.08
CA GLU A 66 1.60 -4.62 -12.35
C GLU A 66 2.04 -5.32 -11.05
N LEU A 67 2.51 -4.54 -10.06
CA LEU A 67 2.83 -5.05 -8.72
C LEU A 67 1.61 -5.70 -8.07
N ALA A 68 0.45 -5.04 -8.13
CA ALA A 68 -0.78 -5.52 -7.51
C ALA A 68 -1.21 -6.89 -8.07
N GLU A 69 -1.16 -7.06 -9.40
CA GLU A 69 -1.47 -8.33 -10.06
C GLU A 69 -0.45 -9.42 -9.70
N ALA A 70 0.85 -9.08 -9.66
CA ALA A 70 1.90 -10.03 -9.29
C ALA A 70 1.73 -10.56 -7.85
N GLU A 71 1.32 -9.70 -6.92
CA GLU A 71 1.08 -10.07 -5.52
C GLU A 71 -0.33 -10.64 -5.25
N GLY A 72 -1.24 -10.54 -6.22
CA GLY A 72 -2.65 -10.91 -6.05
C GLY A 72 -3.37 -10.08 -4.97
N HIS A 73 -2.92 -8.84 -4.75
CA HIS A 73 -3.43 -7.93 -3.74
C HIS A 73 -3.56 -6.55 -4.36
N HIS A 74 -4.73 -5.92 -4.25
CA HIS A 74 -5.08 -4.78 -5.10
C HIS A 74 -5.33 -3.50 -4.28
N PRO A 75 -4.73 -2.36 -4.64
CA PRO A 75 -4.95 -1.08 -3.97
C PRO A 75 -6.11 -0.32 -4.60
N SER A 76 -6.51 0.77 -3.95
CA SER A 76 -7.10 1.90 -4.67
C SER A 76 -6.00 2.79 -5.23
N ILE A 77 -6.14 3.20 -6.49
CA ILE A 77 -5.23 4.13 -7.17
C ILE A 77 -6.03 5.34 -7.64
N LEU A 78 -5.65 6.53 -7.20
CA LEU A 78 -6.18 7.80 -7.69
C LEU A 78 -5.10 8.51 -8.50
N LEU A 79 -5.32 8.61 -9.81
CA LEU A 79 -4.41 9.27 -10.76
C LEU A 79 -4.92 10.68 -11.08
N GLU A 80 -4.09 11.69 -10.82
CA GLU A 80 -4.42 13.11 -11.01
C GLU A 80 -3.25 13.85 -11.69
N TRP A 81 -3.48 15.11 -12.11
CA TRP A 81 -2.40 15.92 -12.68
C TRP A 81 -1.31 16.18 -11.64
N GLY A 82 -0.13 15.58 -11.86
CA GLY A 82 1.03 15.75 -11.01
C GLY A 82 0.99 14.93 -9.71
N SER A 83 0.07 13.97 -9.57
CA SER A 83 0.10 13.04 -8.45
C SER A 83 -0.54 11.69 -8.74
N CYS A 84 -0.07 10.67 -8.01
CA CYS A 84 -0.71 9.37 -7.91
C CYS A 84 -0.85 9.04 -6.43
N SER A 85 -2.07 8.85 -5.95
CA SER A 85 -2.33 8.41 -4.58
C SER A 85 -2.60 6.91 -4.57
N VAL A 86 -1.95 6.19 -3.66
CA VAL A 86 -2.08 4.73 -3.51
C VAL A 86 -2.59 4.44 -2.11
N THR A 87 -3.62 3.60 -2.03
CA THR A 87 -4.22 3.18 -0.75
C THR A 87 -4.32 1.66 -0.68
N TRP A 88 -3.66 1.05 0.30
CA TRP A 88 -3.67 -0.38 0.58
C TRP A 88 -4.52 -0.70 1.80
N TRP A 89 -5.44 -1.65 1.64
CA TRP A 89 -6.14 -2.31 2.75
C TRP A 89 -6.71 -3.65 2.26
N THR A 90 -7.03 -4.51 3.23
CA THR A 90 -7.62 -5.81 2.94
C THR A 90 -9.14 -5.74 3.07
N HIS A 91 -9.84 -5.71 1.92
CA HIS A 91 -11.30 -5.63 1.84
C HIS A 91 -12.02 -6.72 2.65
N LYS A 92 -11.54 -7.98 2.59
CA LYS A 92 -12.20 -9.13 3.22
C LYS A 92 -12.30 -9.03 4.74
N ILE A 93 -11.28 -8.45 5.38
CA ILE A 93 -11.22 -8.31 6.85
C ILE A 93 -11.57 -6.90 7.33
N ARG A 94 -11.93 -5.99 6.40
CA ARG A 94 -12.25 -4.58 6.69
C ARG A 94 -11.16 -3.91 7.55
N GLY A 95 -9.90 -4.06 7.16
CA GLY A 95 -8.77 -3.48 7.88
C GLY A 95 -7.44 -3.85 7.25
N LEU A 96 -6.38 -3.76 8.06
CA LEU A 96 -5.02 -4.03 7.62
C LEU A 96 -4.62 -5.48 7.87
N HIS A 97 -3.94 -6.05 6.89
CA HIS A 97 -3.23 -7.32 6.93
C HIS A 97 -1.74 -7.06 6.64
N LYS A 98 -0.88 -8.05 6.93
CA LYS A 98 0.56 -7.96 6.63
C LYS A 98 0.85 -7.60 5.17
N ASN A 99 0.01 -8.11 4.24
CA ASN A 99 0.13 -7.82 2.81
C ASN A 99 0.04 -6.32 2.50
N ASP A 100 -0.79 -5.57 3.22
CA ASP A 100 -0.93 -4.13 2.99
C ASP A 100 0.40 -3.40 3.22
N PHE A 101 1.13 -3.80 4.28
CA PHE A 101 2.46 -3.26 4.58
C PHE A 101 3.54 -3.73 3.60
N ILE A 102 3.47 -4.98 3.15
CA ILE A 102 4.38 -5.52 2.12
C ILE A 102 4.21 -4.74 0.81
N CYS A 103 2.96 -4.61 0.33
CA CYS A 103 2.65 -3.89 -0.89
C CYS A 103 2.97 -2.40 -0.78
N ALA A 104 2.75 -1.77 0.37
CA ALA A 104 3.18 -0.40 0.63
C ALA A 104 4.71 -0.25 0.48
N ALA A 105 5.49 -1.12 1.12
CA ALA A 105 6.95 -1.11 1.01
C ALA A 105 7.44 -1.35 -0.42
N LYS A 106 6.81 -2.27 -1.16
CA LYS A 106 7.15 -2.52 -2.58
C LYS A 106 6.78 -1.34 -3.48
N THR A 107 5.66 -0.68 -3.20
CA THR A 107 5.22 0.51 -3.94
C THR A 107 6.25 1.64 -3.84
N ASP A 108 6.86 1.83 -2.66
CA ASP A 108 7.94 2.82 -2.48
C ASP A 108 9.13 2.57 -3.41
N LEU A 109 9.47 1.31 -3.68
CA LEU A 109 10.58 0.96 -4.58
C LEU A 109 10.29 1.27 -6.06
N LEU A 110 9.02 1.47 -6.43
CA LEU A 110 8.62 1.83 -7.79
C LEU A 110 8.68 3.34 -8.02
N PHE A 111 8.78 4.13 -6.94
CA PHE A 111 8.85 5.57 -7.00
C PHE A 111 10.30 6.01 -7.16
N GLU A 112 10.62 6.46 -8.37
CA GLU A 112 11.89 7.10 -8.70
C GLU A 112 11.61 8.61 -8.79
N ASP A 113 12.32 9.41 -7.98
CA ASP A 113 12.20 10.88 -7.92
C ASP A 113 12.44 11.58 -9.28
#